data_AF-W9ZJM3-F1
#
_entry.id   AF-W9ZJM3-F1
#
_cell.length_a   1.000
_cell.length_b   1.000
_cell.length_c   1.000
_cell.angle_alpha   90.00
_cell.angle_beta   90.00
_cell.angle_gamma   90.00
#
_symmetry.space_group_name_H-M   'P 1'
#
loop_
_entity.id
_entity.type
_entity.pdbx_description
1 polymer ?
#
loop_
_entity_poly.entity_id
_entity_poly.type
_entity_poly.pdbx_seq_one_letter_code
_entity_poly.pdbx_strand_id
1 'polypeptide(L)'
;MQASPSKARAEALEAQSWSIVHSWLSDLYHPSPAPFVERNPETLKALQTLMTENIAADHVRALVRAAQKEEVTATTSIVTSHDQDLAASDKAEAEAESTHPQPLVYHLESSLSRQSKEALDSLAESAVLLGCPTTESTSIIQRLQSQILDLPRQTFALETQLSEIDALMADLRRQISRIQRILSPSTSAVSAPFSSHGSSRSSARLDSSAYSSGPSSSSSSSSSSASASSSSSISAPTWTKASNPPLGLGPTSLPSSPSTSTTTDAHAKLLAETLQHQREIKQLALKCEEYQDRIASLERQLAASSAFHANGTQRSVAEALAKQDALQTKKAKISALETKIRAFHGLPPDLEASRAEVHRAQTELDALKVKRDALFERMGG
;
A
#
# COMPACT_ATOMS: atom_id res chain seq x y z
N MET A 1 47.33 40.40 -12.61
CA MET A 1 46.35 39.76 -13.51
C MET A 1 44.97 39.94 -12.91
N GLN A 2 44.21 40.92 -13.38
CA GLN A 2 42.84 41.17 -12.91
C GLN A 2 41.92 40.19 -13.65
N ALA A 3 41.26 39.28 -12.92
CA ALA A 3 40.24 38.43 -13.51
C ALA A 3 39.09 39.31 -14.03
N SER A 4 38.63 39.06 -15.26
CA SER A 4 37.49 39.78 -15.83
C SER A 4 36.27 39.67 -14.91
N PRO A 5 35.48 40.74 -14.69
CA PRO A 5 34.35 40.76 -13.74
C PRO A 5 33.36 39.60 -13.89
N SER A 6 33.17 39.11 -15.12
CA SER A 6 32.31 37.94 -15.41
C SER A 6 32.86 36.64 -14.82
N LYS A 7 34.20 36.45 -14.81
CA LYS A 7 34.85 35.26 -14.22
C LYS A 7 34.73 35.26 -12.70
N ALA A 8 34.92 36.43 -12.08
CA ALA A 8 34.76 36.59 -10.63
C ALA A 8 33.32 36.29 -10.17
N ARG A 9 32.31 36.68 -10.96
CA ARG A 9 30.91 36.34 -10.67
C ARG A 9 30.63 34.84 -10.76
N ALA A 10 31.17 34.15 -11.76
CA ALA A 10 31.01 32.69 -11.89
C ALA A 10 31.64 31.95 -10.70
N GLU A 11 32.87 32.31 -10.32
CA GLU A 11 33.57 31.73 -9.17
C GLU A 11 32.82 31.98 -7.85
N ALA A 12 32.21 33.16 -7.68
CA ALA A 12 31.40 33.47 -6.51
C ALA A 12 30.13 32.60 -6.41
N LEU A 13 29.45 32.34 -7.54
CA LEU A 13 28.28 31.46 -7.59
C LEU A 13 28.66 29.99 -7.34
N GLU A 14 29.81 29.55 -7.85
CA GLU A 14 30.36 28.23 -7.57
C GLU A 14 30.70 28.07 -6.08
N ALA A 15 31.33 29.06 -5.46
CA ALA A 15 31.63 29.04 -4.03
C ALA A 15 30.34 29.00 -3.17
N GLN A 16 29.32 29.76 -3.56
CA GLN A 16 28.01 29.72 -2.89
C GLN A 16 27.35 28.35 -3.01
N SER A 17 27.35 27.75 -4.20
CA SER A 17 26.74 26.43 -4.41
C SER A 17 27.47 25.32 -3.65
N TRP A 18 28.80 25.38 -3.56
CA TRP A 18 29.55 24.48 -2.68
C TRP A 18 29.19 24.63 -1.20
N SER A 19 28.99 25.86 -0.71
CA SER A 19 28.60 26.08 0.69
C SER A 19 27.24 25.43 1.04
N ILE A 20 26.28 25.49 0.12
CA ILE A 20 24.95 24.88 0.27
C ILE A 20 25.05 23.35 0.31
N VAL A 21 25.86 22.77 -0.58
CA VAL A 21 26.08 21.32 -0.61
C VAL A 21 26.79 20.87 0.67
N HIS A 22 27.76 21.64 1.16
CA HIS A 22 28.46 21.31 2.40
C HIS A 22 27.57 21.36 3.64
N SER A 23 26.67 22.35 3.76
CA SER A 23 25.69 22.37 4.86
C SER A 23 24.74 21.18 4.79
N TRP A 24 24.29 20.83 3.58
CA TRP A 24 23.43 19.66 3.39
C TRP A 24 24.13 18.34 3.71
N LEU A 25 25.40 18.18 3.30
CA LEU A 25 26.20 17.00 3.63
C LEU A 25 26.51 16.94 5.14
N SER A 26 26.83 18.05 5.79
CA SER A 26 27.01 18.02 7.25
C SER A 26 25.75 17.51 7.93
N ASP A 27 24.59 18.07 7.58
CA ASP A 27 23.29 17.68 8.15
C ASP A 27 23.00 16.19 7.96
N LEU A 28 23.32 15.64 6.78
CA LEU A 28 23.07 14.25 6.44
C LEU A 28 23.99 13.26 7.17
N TYR A 29 25.23 13.66 7.48
CA TYR A 29 26.27 12.77 8.01
C TYR A 29 26.54 12.92 9.52
N HIS A 30 25.90 13.85 10.24
CA HIS A 30 26.08 13.98 11.69
C HIS A 30 25.83 12.63 12.43
N PRO A 31 26.74 12.17 13.32
CA PRO A 31 27.96 12.83 13.83
C PRO A 31 29.27 12.47 13.08
N SER A 32 29.21 11.70 11.99
CA SER A 32 30.39 11.31 11.20
C SER A 32 30.87 12.44 10.27
N PRO A 33 32.19 12.64 10.11
CA PRO A 33 32.69 13.64 9.17
C PRO A 33 32.31 13.25 7.74
N ALA A 34 31.77 14.19 6.98
CA ALA A 34 31.40 13.98 5.58
C ALA A 34 32.64 13.51 4.76
N PRO A 35 32.45 12.58 3.81
CA PRO A 35 33.54 12.09 2.98
C PRO A 35 34.18 13.20 2.14
N PHE A 36 35.48 13.09 1.88
CA PHE A 36 36.20 14.06 1.05
C PHE A 36 35.65 14.03 -0.39
N VAL A 37 35.09 15.15 -0.83
CA VAL A 37 34.60 15.32 -2.19
C VAL A 37 35.63 16.11 -3.00
N GLU A 38 36.03 15.57 -4.14
CA GLU A 38 36.86 16.29 -5.12
C GLU A 38 36.08 17.50 -5.66
N ARG A 39 36.68 18.69 -5.64
CA ARG A 39 36.03 19.94 -6.07
C ARG A 39 36.00 20.07 -7.60
N ASN A 40 35.16 19.28 -8.25
CA ASN A 40 34.97 19.29 -9.70
C ASN A 40 33.57 19.87 -10.05
N PRO A 41 33.43 20.74 -11.07
CA PRO A 41 32.12 21.25 -11.50
C PRO A 41 31.10 20.15 -11.85
N GLU A 42 31.55 19.01 -12.37
CA GLU A 42 30.66 17.87 -12.65
C GLU A 42 30.16 17.20 -11.36
N THR A 43 31.02 17.10 -10.33
CA THR A 43 30.61 16.60 -9.01
C THR A 43 29.66 17.56 -8.30
N LEU A 44 29.82 18.88 -8.48
CA LEU A 44 28.90 19.87 -7.95
C LEU A 44 27.51 19.73 -8.57
N LYS A 45 27.42 19.60 -9.90
CA LYS A 45 26.14 19.37 -10.58
C LYS A 45 25.49 18.07 -10.12
N ALA A 46 26.25 16.98 -10.03
CA ALA A 46 25.75 15.70 -9.55
C ALA A 46 25.21 15.79 -8.11
N LEU A 47 25.94 16.46 -7.21
CA LEU A 47 25.51 16.68 -5.83
C LEU A 47 24.30 17.60 -5.73
N GLN A 48 24.19 18.63 -6.56
CA GLN A 48 22.99 19.47 -6.64
C GLN A 48 21.78 18.69 -7.12
N THR A 49 21.93 17.89 -8.18
CA THR A 49 20.85 17.01 -8.67
C THR A 49 20.43 16.03 -7.57
N LEU A 50 21.39 15.40 -6.88
CA LEU A 50 21.10 14.49 -5.78
C LEU A 50 20.40 15.22 -4.62
N MET A 51 20.85 16.41 -4.25
CA MET A 51 20.23 17.23 -3.20
C MET A 51 18.77 17.54 -3.56
N THR A 52 18.50 18.00 -4.77
CA THR A 52 17.12 18.31 -5.20
C THR A 52 16.25 17.06 -5.27
N GLU A 53 16.79 15.93 -5.74
CA GLU A 53 16.07 14.67 -5.81
C GLU A 53 15.80 14.11 -4.41
N ASN A 54 16.75 14.24 -3.47
CA ASN A 54 16.55 13.80 -2.10
C ASN A 54 15.49 14.65 -1.39
N ILE A 55 15.52 15.97 -1.57
CA ILE A 55 14.47 16.86 -1.06
C ILE A 55 13.09 16.48 -1.64
N ALA A 56 13.02 16.16 -2.94
CA ALA A 56 11.80 15.69 -3.57
C ALA A 56 11.33 14.35 -2.98
N ALA A 57 12.25 13.41 -2.77
CA ALA A 57 11.96 12.11 -2.14
C ALA A 57 11.46 12.27 -0.69
N ASP A 58 12.08 13.15 0.09
CA ASP A 58 11.66 13.44 1.46
C ASP A 58 10.29 14.12 1.51
N HIS A 59 9.99 15.00 0.55
CA HIS A 59 8.65 15.57 0.40
C HIS A 59 7.61 14.48 0.09
N VAL A 60 7.91 13.56 -0.83
CA VAL A 60 7.04 12.41 -1.14
C VAL A 60 6.82 11.54 0.10
N ARG A 61 7.88 11.23 0.85
CA ARG A 61 7.80 10.48 2.12
C ARG A 61 6.93 11.20 3.15
N ALA A 62 7.02 12.52 3.23
CA ALA A 62 6.19 13.33 4.13
C ALA A 62 4.72 13.30 3.72
N LEU A 63 4.41 13.40 2.43
CA LEU A 63 3.03 13.29 1.91
C LEU A 63 2.43 11.91 2.18
N VAL A 64 3.20 10.84 1.97
CA VAL A 64 2.75 9.47 2.28
C VAL A 64 2.46 9.32 3.78
N ARG A 65 3.35 9.81 4.65
CA ARG A 65 3.11 9.79 6.10
C ARG A 65 1.89 10.61 6.51
N ALA A 66 1.64 11.75 5.88
CA ALA A 66 0.45 12.55 6.13
C ALA A 66 -0.83 11.85 5.70
N ALA A 67 -0.86 11.24 4.51
CA ALA A 67 -1.99 10.47 4.01
C ALA A 67 -2.31 9.27 4.90
N GLN A 68 -1.29 8.52 5.33
CA GLN A 68 -1.45 7.41 6.28
C GLN A 68 -2.02 7.88 7.62
N LYS A 69 -1.57 9.03 8.12
CA LYS A 69 -2.12 9.61 9.35
C LYS A 69 -3.60 9.98 9.18
N GLU A 70 -3.97 10.58 8.06
CA GLU A 70 -5.36 10.93 7.75
C GLU A 70 -6.25 9.66 7.68
N GLU A 71 -5.79 8.60 7.01
CA GLU A 71 -6.48 7.31 6.94
C GLU A 71 -6.69 6.68 8.33
N VAL A 72 -5.66 6.69 9.18
CA VAL A 72 -5.77 6.21 10.56
C VAL A 72 -6.75 7.07 11.37
N THR A 73 -6.75 8.39 11.19
CA THR A 73 -7.72 9.24 11.90
C THR A 73 -9.14 9.06 11.39
N ALA A 74 -9.33 8.87 10.09
CA ALA A 74 -10.65 8.63 9.49
C ALA A 74 -11.22 7.30 9.98
N THR A 75 -10.44 6.22 9.92
CA THR A 75 -10.83 4.91 10.44
C THR A 75 -11.10 4.94 11.95
N THR A 76 -10.24 5.60 12.73
CA THR A 76 -10.45 5.76 14.17
C THR A 76 -11.75 6.54 14.46
N SER A 77 -12.03 7.60 13.71
CA SER A 77 -13.28 8.37 13.89
C SER A 77 -14.53 7.55 13.57
N ILE A 78 -14.47 6.69 12.55
CA ILE A 78 -15.56 5.78 12.18
C ILE A 78 -15.80 4.74 13.30
N VAL A 79 -14.72 4.20 13.88
CA VAL A 79 -14.81 3.28 15.03
C VAL A 79 -15.44 3.98 16.24
N THR A 80 -15.06 5.23 16.53
CA THR A 80 -15.64 5.98 17.66
C THR A 80 -17.11 6.38 17.45
N SER A 81 -17.55 6.62 16.21
CA SER A 81 -18.98 6.84 15.93
C SER A 81 -19.80 5.55 16.08
N HIS A 82 -19.22 4.40 15.76
CA HIS A 82 -19.89 3.12 15.94
C HIS A 82 -20.06 2.75 17.43
N ASP A 83 -19.05 3.06 18.27
CA ASP A 83 -19.16 2.90 19.73
C ASP A 83 -20.17 3.88 20.37
N GLN A 84 -20.34 5.10 19.83
CA GLN A 84 -21.33 6.07 20.33
C GLN A 84 -22.78 5.70 19.97
N ASP A 85 -23.02 5.13 18.79
CA ASP A 85 -24.36 4.67 18.38
C ASP A 85 -24.79 3.40 19.14
N LEU A 86 -23.85 2.54 19.56
CA LEU A 86 -24.14 1.38 20.43
C LEU A 86 -24.31 1.79 21.90
N ALA A 87 -23.57 2.80 22.39
CA ALA A 87 -23.72 3.32 23.75
C ALA A 87 -25.07 4.05 24.01
N ALA A 88 -25.77 4.49 22.96
CA ALA A 88 -27.12 5.04 23.06
C ALA A 88 -28.24 3.96 23.10
N SER A 89 -27.92 2.72 22.71
CA SER A 89 -28.85 1.58 22.70
C SER A 89 -28.72 0.69 23.97
N ASP A 90 -27.56 0.68 24.63
CA ASP A 90 -27.24 -0.21 25.76
C ASP A 90 -27.58 0.36 27.16
N LYS A 91 -28.75 1.00 27.31
CA LYS A 91 -29.32 1.32 28.63
C LYS A 91 -30.44 0.37 29.09
N ALA A 92 -30.76 -0.67 28.32
CA ALA A 92 -31.91 -1.53 28.61
C ALA A 92 -31.59 -2.96 29.09
N GLU A 93 -30.41 -3.53 28.83
CA GLU A 93 -30.19 -4.97 29.10
C GLU A 93 -28.79 -5.25 29.65
N ALA A 94 -28.56 -4.86 30.90
CA ALA A 94 -27.50 -5.43 31.72
C ALA A 94 -28.05 -6.69 32.41
N GLU A 95 -27.81 -7.87 31.80
CA GLU A 95 -27.67 -9.19 32.44
C GLU A 95 -27.87 -10.32 31.40
N ALA A 96 -26.84 -10.59 30.58
CA ALA A 96 -26.65 -11.90 29.93
C ALA A 96 -25.24 -11.98 29.29
N GLU A 97 -24.31 -12.53 30.06
CA GLU A 97 -23.27 -13.48 29.65
C GLU A 97 -23.00 -13.68 28.13
N SER A 98 -21.75 -13.40 27.72
CA SER A 98 -21.06 -13.85 26.50
C SER A 98 -21.40 -13.19 25.15
N THR A 99 -21.20 -11.88 25.04
CA THR A 99 -21.05 -11.20 23.72
C THR A 99 -19.82 -11.75 23.00
N HIS A 100 -20.06 -12.64 22.03
CA HIS A 100 -19.05 -13.30 21.22
C HIS A 100 -18.00 -12.32 20.66
N PRO A 101 -16.69 -12.66 20.69
CA PRO A 101 -15.62 -11.88 20.06
C PRO A 101 -15.54 -12.05 18.53
N GLN A 102 -16.34 -12.97 17.97
CA GLN A 102 -16.41 -13.29 16.54
C GLN A 102 -16.73 -12.11 15.60
N PRO A 103 -17.70 -11.21 15.89
CA PRO A 103 -17.98 -10.07 15.02
C PRO A 103 -16.80 -9.09 15.00
N LEU A 104 -16.13 -8.88 16.14
CA LEU A 104 -14.97 -7.99 16.23
C LEU A 104 -13.77 -8.56 15.46
N VAL A 105 -13.50 -9.86 15.58
CA VAL A 105 -12.44 -10.53 14.82
C VAL A 105 -12.73 -10.48 13.32
N TYR A 106 -13.98 -10.70 12.90
CA TYR A 106 -14.39 -10.58 11.51
C TYR A 106 -14.25 -9.15 10.96
N HIS A 107 -14.56 -8.13 11.78
CA HIS A 107 -14.35 -6.73 11.42
C HIS A 107 -12.85 -6.36 11.35
N LEU A 108 -12.02 -6.89 12.25
CA LEU A 108 -10.57 -6.71 12.18
C LEU A 108 -9.99 -7.41 10.95
N GLU A 109 -10.36 -8.67 10.69
CA GLU A 109 -9.95 -9.40 9.50
C GLU A 109 -10.38 -8.70 8.21
N SER A 110 -11.57 -8.11 8.14
CA SER A 110 -12.00 -7.36 6.96
C SER A 110 -11.30 -6.00 6.81
N SER A 111 -10.84 -5.39 7.92
CA SER A 111 -10.09 -4.12 7.91
C SER A 111 -8.60 -4.27 7.60
N LEU A 112 -8.03 -5.47 7.77
CA LEU A 112 -6.61 -5.74 7.51
C LEU A 112 -6.33 -5.80 5.99
N SER A 113 -5.36 -5.01 5.54
CA SER A 113 -4.83 -5.08 4.17
C SER A 113 -4.32 -6.48 3.84
N ARG A 114 -4.37 -6.87 2.56
CA ARG A 114 -3.85 -8.17 2.10
C ARG A 114 -2.40 -8.41 2.53
N GLN A 115 -1.58 -7.36 2.47
CA GLN A 115 -0.17 -7.43 2.87
C GLN A 115 -0.01 -7.71 4.38
N SER A 116 -0.87 -7.16 5.23
CA SER A 116 -0.79 -7.40 6.68
C SER A 116 -1.31 -8.78 7.07
N LYS A 117 -2.28 -9.34 6.31
CA LYS A 117 -2.72 -10.74 6.50
C LYS A 117 -1.60 -11.72 6.17
N GLU A 118 -0.98 -11.57 5.00
CA GLU A 118 0.15 -12.42 4.58
C GLU A 118 1.33 -12.33 5.57
N ALA A 119 1.58 -11.15 6.14
CA ALA A 119 2.60 -10.97 7.18
C ALA A 119 2.23 -11.64 8.52
N LEU A 120 0.96 -11.58 8.93
CA LEU A 120 0.49 -12.26 10.15
C LEU A 120 0.49 -13.79 9.98
N ASP A 121 0.13 -14.30 8.81
CA ASP A 121 0.20 -15.72 8.48
C ASP A 121 1.65 -16.23 8.50
N SER A 122 2.57 -15.47 7.90
CA SER A 122 4.01 -15.78 7.93
C SER A 122 4.56 -15.74 9.35
N LEU A 123 4.10 -14.80 10.18
CA LEU A 123 4.50 -14.69 11.58
C LEU A 123 3.95 -15.87 12.39
N ALA A 124 2.69 -16.23 12.19
CA ALA A 124 2.06 -17.39 12.84
C ALA A 124 2.76 -18.69 12.43
N GLU A 125 3.08 -18.87 11.15
CA GLU A 125 3.85 -20.01 10.66
C GLU A 125 5.24 -20.07 11.29
N SER A 126 5.95 -18.93 11.36
CA SER A 126 7.25 -18.87 12.04
C SER A 126 7.14 -19.17 13.54
N ALA A 127 6.05 -18.76 14.19
CA ALA A 127 5.81 -19.02 15.60
C ALA A 127 5.51 -20.48 15.89
N VAL A 128 4.79 -21.15 15.01
CA VAL A 128 4.54 -22.59 15.06
C VAL A 128 5.83 -23.37 14.81
N LEU A 129 6.61 -23.00 13.79
CA LEU A 129 7.90 -23.63 13.49
C LEU A 129 8.91 -23.49 14.63
N LEU A 130 8.90 -22.34 15.33
CA LEU A 130 9.76 -22.07 16.48
C LEU A 130 9.19 -22.58 17.81
N GLY A 131 7.99 -23.19 17.81
CA GLY A 131 7.38 -23.83 18.98
C GLY A 131 6.95 -22.86 20.09
N CYS A 132 6.50 -21.66 19.75
CA CYS A 132 6.05 -20.68 20.75
C CYS A 132 4.60 -20.97 21.21
N PRO A 133 4.35 -21.23 22.51
CA PRO A 133 2.98 -21.43 23.02
C PRO A 133 2.21 -20.10 23.00
N THR A 134 0.96 -20.17 22.56
CA THR A 134 0.10 -19.04 22.15
C THR A 134 -0.50 -18.22 23.30
N THR A 135 -0.01 -18.35 24.53
CA THR A 135 -0.78 -17.89 25.69
C THR A 135 -0.70 -16.40 26.03
N GLU A 136 0.26 -15.61 25.52
CA GLU A 136 0.26 -14.15 25.76
C GLU A 136 0.93 -13.35 24.62
N SER A 137 0.14 -12.52 23.92
CA SER A 137 0.50 -11.85 22.64
C SER A 137 1.72 -10.93 22.69
N THR A 138 1.98 -10.25 23.81
CA THR A 138 3.16 -9.38 23.97
C THR A 138 4.45 -10.18 24.17
N SER A 139 4.35 -11.37 24.76
CA SER A 139 5.49 -12.25 24.99
C SER A 139 5.92 -13.02 23.74
N ILE A 140 5.03 -13.21 22.75
CA ILE A 140 5.32 -14.00 21.55
C ILE A 140 6.37 -13.29 20.68
N ILE A 141 6.21 -12.00 20.38
CA ILE A 141 7.15 -11.28 19.52
C ILE A 141 8.55 -11.22 20.15
N GLN A 142 8.62 -10.92 21.45
CA GLN A 142 9.90 -10.88 22.18
C GLN A 142 10.54 -12.28 22.25
N ARG A 143 9.73 -13.33 22.43
CA ARG A 143 10.21 -14.72 22.44
C ARG A 143 10.69 -15.15 21.06
N LEU A 144 9.95 -14.87 19.98
CA LEU A 144 10.40 -15.14 18.60
C LEU A 144 11.70 -14.42 18.29
N GLN A 145 11.82 -13.15 18.65
CA GLN A 145 13.06 -12.41 18.46
C GLN A 145 14.23 -13.06 19.20
N SER A 146 14.02 -13.46 20.46
CA SER A 146 15.05 -14.17 21.22
C SER A 146 15.42 -15.53 20.61
N GLN A 147 14.43 -16.30 20.14
CA GLN A 147 14.62 -17.63 19.56
C GLN A 147 15.33 -17.56 18.20
N ILE A 148 14.96 -16.58 17.35
CA ILE A 148 15.57 -16.33 16.05
C ILE A 148 17.05 -15.94 16.21
N LEU A 149 17.40 -15.20 17.26
CA LEU A 149 18.79 -14.84 17.55
C LEU A 149 19.57 -15.97 18.21
N ASP A 150 18.91 -16.84 18.97
CA ASP A 150 19.56 -17.96 19.65
C ASP A 150 19.84 -19.16 18.73
N LEU A 151 19.00 -19.40 17.71
CA LEU A 151 19.21 -20.49 16.73
C LEU A 151 20.59 -20.40 16.04
N PRO A 152 21.00 -19.26 15.45
CA PRO A 152 22.34 -19.11 14.84
C PRO A 152 23.49 -19.32 15.83
N ARG A 153 23.27 -18.97 17.11
CA ARG A 153 24.25 -19.17 18.17
C ARG A 153 24.40 -20.65 18.50
N GLN A 154 23.29 -21.37 18.60
CA GLN A 154 23.28 -22.81 18.82
C GLN A 154 23.88 -23.57 17.62
N THR A 155 23.57 -23.17 16.39
CA THR A 155 24.13 -23.81 15.19
C THR A 155 25.64 -23.63 15.14
N PHE A 156 26.15 -22.42 15.39
CA PHE A 156 27.59 -22.17 15.43
C PHE A 156 28.28 -22.97 16.55
N ALA A 157 27.66 -23.07 17.73
CA ALA A 157 28.20 -23.86 18.82
C ALA A 157 28.29 -25.35 18.46
N LEU A 158 27.25 -25.90 17.82
CA LEU A 158 27.24 -27.29 17.34
C LEU A 158 28.26 -27.53 16.21
N GLU A 159 28.39 -26.60 15.27
CA GLU A 159 29.42 -26.66 14.23
C GLU A 159 30.83 -26.62 14.83
N THR A 160 31.04 -25.79 15.85
CA THR A 160 32.30 -25.74 16.59
C THR A 160 32.57 -27.08 17.27
N GLN A 161 31.58 -27.66 17.95
CA GLN A 161 31.69 -28.99 18.57
C GLN A 161 31.98 -30.09 17.55
N LEU A 162 31.34 -30.08 16.38
CA LEU A 162 31.63 -31.02 15.31
C LEU A 162 33.07 -30.88 14.79
N SER A 163 33.55 -29.65 14.62
CA SER A 163 34.93 -29.41 14.20
C SER A 163 35.96 -29.90 15.24
N GLU A 164 35.64 -29.80 16.53
CA GLU A 164 36.47 -30.31 17.62
C GLU A 164 36.50 -31.85 17.62
N ILE A 165 35.34 -32.49 17.43
CA ILE A 165 35.24 -33.94 17.29
C ILE A 165 36.04 -34.43 16.07
N ASP A 166 35.94 -33.74 14.94
CA ASP A 166 36.70 -34.08 13.73
C ASP A 166 38.21 -33.92 13.94
N ALA A 167 38.64 -32.88 14.67
CA ALA A 167 40.04 -32.69 15.05
C ALA A 167 40.53 -33.82 15.96
N LEU A 168 39.73 -34.21 16.96
CA LEU A 168 40.03 -35.34 17.85
C LEU A 168 40.08 -36.67 17.08
N MET A 169 39.15 -36.90 16.16
CA MET A 169 39.16 -38.08 15.28
C MET A 169 40.40 -38.12 14.39
N ALA A 170 40.80 -36.98 13.82
CA ALA A 170 42.02 -36.88 13.03
C ALA A 170 43.27 -37.16 13.88
N ASP A 171 43.30 -36.69 15.13
CA ASP A 171 44.40 -36.97 16.05
C ASP A 171 44.43 -38.46 16.44
N LEU A 172 43.32 -39.07 16.83
CA LEU A 172 43.25 -40.49 17.12
C LEU A 172 43.67 -41.35 15.91
N ARG A 173 43.25 -40.99 14.69
CA ARG A 173 43.71 -41.66 13.46
C ARG A 173 45.22 -41.51 13.25
N ARG A 174 45.80 -40.34 13.54
CA ARG A 174 47.25 -40.12 13.51
C ARG A 174 47.96 -40.94 14.57
N GLN A 175 47.43 -41.03 15.79
CA GLN A 175 47.98 -41.86 16.87
C GLN A 175 47.93 -43.34 16.52
N ILE A 176 46.81 -43.85 16.00
CA ILE A 176 46.68 -45.22 15.49
C ILE A 176 47.70 -45.49 14.39
N SER A 177 47.80 -44.61 13.40
CA SER A 177 48.80 -44.74 12.31
C SER A 177 50.23 -44.71 12.85
N ARG A 178 50.51 -43.89 13.87
CA ARG A 178 51.82 -43.80 14.53
C ARG A 178 52.14 -45.10 15.28
N ILE A 179 51.20 -45.63 16.03
CA ILE A 179 51.35 -46.91 16.75
C ILE A 179 51.53 -48.05 15.75
N GLN A 180 50.73 -48.10 14.69
CA GLN A 180 50.89 -49.06 13.59
C GLN A 180 52.28 -48.97 12.98
N ARG A 181 52.80 -47.78 12.69
CA ARG A 181 54.17 -47.59 12.18
C ARG A 181 55.24 -48.07 13.16
N ILE A 182 55.08 -47.81 14.46
CA ILE A 182 56.00 -48.30 15.50
C ILE A 182 55.95 -49.83 15.60
N LEU A 183 54.78 -50.43 15.39
CA LEU A 183 54.59 -51.89 15.32
C LEU A 183 55.04 -52.49 13.98
N SER A 184 55.31 -51.67 12.96
CA SER A 184 55.65 -52.10 11.59
C SER A 184 57.13 -52.46 11.31
N PRO A 185 58.03 -52.69 12.28
CA PRO A 185 59.27 -53.42 12.01
C PRO A 185 59.42 -54.63 12.94
N SER A 186 58.66 -55.70 12.67
CA SER A 186 59.03 -57.07 13.04
C SER A 186 58.46 -58.15 12.09
N THR A 187 57.90 -57.77 10.93
CA THR A 187 57.49 -58.71 9.88
C THR A 187 58.23 -58.41 8.57
N SER A 188 59.52 -58.07 8.66
CA SER A 188 60.43 -58.03 7.51
C SER A 188 61.41 -59.19 7.64
N ALA A 189 60.88 -60.39 7.48
CA ALA A 189 61.64 -61.55 7.04
C ALA A 189 60.64 -62.53 6.42
N VAL A 190 60.64 -62.55 5.09
CA VAL A 190 60.26 -63.63 4.15
C VAL A 190 59.44 -63.09 2.96
N SER A 191 60.17 -62.93 1.86
CA SER A 191 59.80 -63.15 0.45
C SER A 191 58.62 -62.37 -0.18
N ALA A 192 59.00 -61.30 -0.91
CA ALA A 192 58.99 -61.11 -2.38
C ALA A 192 58.12 -62.04 -3.29
N PRO A 193 57.97 -61.73 -4.60
CA PRO A 193 56.81 -61.04 -5.18
C PRO A 193 56.13 -61.86 -6.32
N PHE A 194 54.90 -61.54 -6.71
CA PHE A 194 54.42 -61.93 -8.05
C PHE A 194 53.45 -60.91 -8.65
N SER A 195 53.82 -60.48 -9.85
CA SER A 195 53.09 -59.67 -10.81
C SER A 195 51.68 -60.19 -11.10
N SER A 196 50.74 -59.30 -11.44
CA SER A 196 50.33 -59.07 -12.84
C SER A 196 48.92 -58.47 -12.98
N HIS A 197 48.83 -57.37 -13.74
CA HIS A 197 47.94 -57.13 -14.89
C HIS A 197 46.40 -57.11 -14.75
N GLY A 198 45.78 -56.11 -15.41
CA GLY A 198 44.42 -56.16 -15.96
C GLY A 198 43.55 -54.95 -15.58
N SER A 199 43.65 -53.81 -16.28
CA SER A 199 42.79 -53.41 -17.41
C SER A 199 41.26 -53.44 -17.18
N SER A 200 40.70 -52.24 -17.01
CA SER A 200 39.68 -51.58 -17.85
C SER A 200 38.32 -52.23 -18.16
N ARG A 201 37.33 -51.30 -18.25
CA ARG A 201 36.01 -51.34 -18.93
C ARG A 201 34.86 -51.97 -18.14
N SER A 202 33.59 -51.60 -18.28
CA SER A 202 32.82 -50.53 -18.92
C SER A 202 31.32 -50.85 -18.67
N SER A 203 30.45 -49.87 -18.96
CA SER A 203 29.00 -50.00 -19.26
C SER A 203 28.04 -50.01 -18.07
N ALA A 204 27.11 -49.07 -17.91
CA ALA A 204 26.08 -48.47 -18.80
C ALA A 204 24.77 -49.29 -18.88
N ARG A 205 23.65 -48.64 -18.53
CA ARG A 205 22.25 -48.70 -19.03
C ARG A 205 21.35 -48.00 -17.99
N LEU A 206 20.69 -46.86 -18.25
CA LEU A 206 19.57 -46.52 -19.17
C LEU A 206 18.26 -47.28 -18.91
N ASP A 207 17.26 -46.59 -18.37
CA ASP A 207 15.93 -46.28 -18.97
C ASP A 207 15.19 -45.33 -18.00
N SER A 208 14.77 -44.10 -18.34
CA SER A 208 13.67 -43.63 -19.22
C SER A 208 12.26 -44.00 -18.73
N SER A 209 11.49 -43.01 -18.28
CA SER A 209 10.31 -42.50 -19.01
C SER A 209 9.52 -41.51 -18.15
N ALA A 210 9.04 -40.46 -18.84
CA ALA A 210 8.24 -39.34 -18.36
C ALA A 210 6.74 -39.70 -18.22
N TYR A 211 5.97 -38.86 -17.52
CA TYR A 211 4.60 -38.36 -17.84
C TYR A 211 4.18 -37.45 -16.67
N SER A 212 4.16 -36.12 -16.85
CA SER A 212 3.03 -35.28 -17.29
C SER A 212 2.12 -34.81 -16.16
N SER A 213 2.06 -33.48 -16.05
CA SER A 213 1.23 -32.67 -15.15
C SER A 213 -0.24 -32.61 -15.57
N GLY A 214 -1.10 -32.31 -14.60
CA GLY A 214 -2.46 -31.77 -14.75
C GLY A 214 -3.26 -32.00 -13.47
N PRO A 215 -3.88 -30.96 -12.87
CA PRO A 215 -5.31 -30.81 -13.17
C PRO A 215 -5.83 -29.36 -13.13
N SER A 216 -6.89 -29.08 -13.90
CA SER A 216 -7.87 -28.04 -13.55
C SER A 216 -9.18 -28.19 -14.32
N SER A 217 -10.25 -27.75 -13.68
CA SER A 217 -11.61 -27.42 -14.15
C SER A 217 -12.69 -28.47 -13.93
N SER A 218 -13.55 -28.17 -12.96
CA SER A 218 -14.91 -28.69 -12.78
C SER A 218 -15.88 -27.52 -12.97
N SER A 219 -16.85 -27.69 -13.85
CA SER A 219 -17.94 -26.75 -14.14
C SER A 219 -19.28 -27.33 -13.69
N SER A 220 -20.04 -26.54 -12.94
CA SER A 220 -21.48 -26.66 -12.64
C SER A 220 -21.88 -25.32 -12.00
N SER A 221 -23.04 -24.71 -12.15
CA SER A 221 -24.29 -24.93 -12.88
C SER A 221 -25.13 -23.67 -12.59
N SER A 222 -25.91 -23.22 -13.58
CA SER A 222 -27.22 -22.52 -13.51
C SER A 222 -27.63 -21.71 -12.27
N SER A 223 -28.07 -20.45 -12.45
CA SER A 223 -29.51 -20.09 -12.43
C SER A 223 -29.76 -18.56 -12.40
N SER A 224 -30.88 -18.20 -13.01
CA SER A 224 -31.56 -16.91 -13.22
C SER A 224 -31.87 -16.10 -11.96
N SER A 225 -31.97 -14.76 -12.10
CA SER A 225 -33.19 -14.00 -11.76
C SER A 225 -33.01 -12.49 -12.01
N ALA A 226 -34.05 -11.91 -12.62
CA ALA A 226 -34.23 -10.48 -12.84
C ALA A 226 -34.67 -9.75 -11.56
N SER A 227 -34.34 -8.45 -11.47
CA SER A 227 -35.16 -7.48 -10.74
C SER A 227 -34.76 -6.06 -11.13
N ALA A 228 -35.73 -5.32 -11.66
CA ALA A 228 -35.71 -3.88 -11.90
C ALA A 228 -36.00 -3.10 -10.60
N SER A 229 -35.47 -1.89 -10.49
CA SER A 229 -35.92 -0.79 -9.60
C SER A 229 -35.18 0.47 -10.07
N SER A 230 -35.76 1.44 -10.79
CA SER A 230 -36.81 2.41 -10.38
C SER A 230 -36.34 3.31 -9.24
N SER A 231 -35.64 4.40 -9.57
CA SER A 231 -35.37 5.51 -8.66
C SER A 231 -36.32 6.67 -8.98
N SER A 232 -37.34 6.80 -8.13
CA SER A 232 -38.38 7.83 -8.16
C SER A 232 -37.86 9.11 -7.51
N SER A 233 -38.02 10.22 -8.23
CA SER A 233 -37.83 11.60 -7.78
C SER A 233 -38.88 11.99 -6.71
N ILE A 234 -38.42 12.54 -5.59
CA ILE A 234 -39.28 13.13 -4.55
C ILE A 234 -39.24 14.65 -4.74
N SER A 235 -40.37 15.21 -5.20
CA SER A 235 -40.62 16.64 -5.26
C SER A 235 -41.10 17.15 -3.90
N ALA A 236 -40.51 18.25 -3.41
CA ALA A 236 -40.99 19.01 -2.25
C ALA A 236 -42.04 20.06 -2.67
N PRO A 237 -43.04 20.37 -1.83
CA PRO A 237 -44.14 21.25 -2.18
C PRO A 237 -43.81 22.74 -1.98
N THR A 238 -44.10 23.55 -2.99
CA THR A 238 -44.04 25.01 -2.95
C THR A 238 -45.28 25.60 -2.30
N TRP A 239 -45.13 26.37 -1.22
CA TRP A 239 -46.21 27.18 -0.66
C TRP A 239 -46.30 28.52 -1.39
N THR A 240 -47.45 28.75 -2.03
CA THR A 240 -47.76 29.96 -2.78
C THR A 240 -48.26 31.07 -1.85
N LYS A 241 -47.71 32.28 -2.10
CA LYS A 241 -48.02 33.55 -1.43
C LYS A 241 -49.45 33.99 -1.77
N ALA A 242 -50.36 33.94 -0.79
CA ALA A 242 -51.71 34.46 -0.93
C ALA A 242 -51.72 36.00 -0.84
N SER A 243 -52.37 36.60 -1.83
CA SER A 243 -52.59 38.03 -2.07
C SER A 243 -53.62 38.65 -1.12
N ASN A 244 -53.35 39.89 -0.69
CA ASN A 244 -54.30 40.81 -0.05
C ASN A 244 -55.60 41.01 -0.85
N PRO A 245 -56.76 41.19 -0.21
CA PRO A 245 -57.91 41.86 -0.81
C PRO A 245 -57.96 43.37 -0.47
N PRO A 246 -58.54 44.21 -1.35
CA PRO A 246 -58.66 45.65 -1.15
C PRO A 246 -59.94 46.05 -0.38
N LEU A 247 -59.84 47.14 0.37
CA LEU A 247 -60.94 47.81 1.08
C LEU A 247 -61.85 48.55 0.09
N GLY A 248 -63.16 48.26 0.15
CA GLY A 248 -64.24 49.01 -0.47
C GLY A 248 -65.10 49.70 0.60
N LEU A 249 -65.28 51.01 0.45
CA LEU A 249 -66.06 51.91 1.29
C LEU A 249 -67.58 51.66 1.16
N GLY A 250 -68.32 51.87 2.24
CA GLY A 250 -69.78 52.00 2.24
C GLY A 250 -70.35 52.37 3.62
N PRO A 251 -71.24 53.39 3.74
CA PRO A 251 -71.54 54.10 4.99
C PRO A 251 -72.75 53.52 5.74
N THR A 252 -73.02 53.97 6.99
CA THR A 252 -74.32 54.55 7.43
C THR A 252 -74.50 54.55 8.96
N SER A 253 -74.95 55.72 9.43
CA SER A 253 -75.77 56.05 10.63
C SER A 253 -75.26 55.86 12.07
N LEU A 254 -75.21 57.00 12.76
CA LEU A 254 -75.44 57.18 14.20
C LEU A 254 -76.89 56.82 14.59
N PRO A 255 -77.14 56.41 15.84
CA PRO A 255 -77.83 57.34 16.75
C PRO A 255 -77.36 57.32 18.23
N SER A 256 -77.39 58.52 18.81
CA SER A 256 -77.73 58.97 20.19
C SER A 256 -77.64 58.07 21.44
N SER A 257 -76.92 58.60 22.46
CA SER A 257 -76.74 58.33 23.91
C SER A 257 -77.93 57.72 24.71
N PRO A 258 -77.79 57.06 25.91
CA PRO A 258 -76.86 57.39 27.03
C PRO A 258 -76.28 56.20 27.88
N SER A 259 -74.98 56.21 28.19
CA SER A 259 -74.31 55.58 29.37
C SER A 259 -72.79 55.55 29.16
N THR A 260 -72.14 56.69 29.33
CA THR A 260 -70.80 56.96 28.78
C THR A 260 -69.61 56.60 29.68
N SER A 261 -69.77 55.77 30.71
CA SER A 261 -68.64 55.34 31.55
C SER A 261 -68.14 53.93 31.27
N THR A 262 -69.00 52.94 31.00
CA THR A 262 -68.55 51.53 30.85
C THR A 262 -68.22 51.12 29.41
N THR A 263 -68.92 51.68 28.41
CA THR A 263 -68.70 51.37 26.99
C THR A 263 -67.45 52.05 26.42
N THR A 264 -67.16 53.26 26.89
CA THR A 264 -65.94 54.01 26.57
C THR A 264 -64.70 53.31 27.11
N ASP A 265 -64.76 52.77 28.32
CA ASP A 265 -63.70 51.95 28.92
C ASP A 265 -63.48 50.63 28.16
N ALA A 266 -64.54 49.95 27.73
CA ALA A 266 -64.45 48.74 26.91
C ALA A 266 -63.83 49.03 25.53
N HIS A 267 -64.21 50.15 24.90
CA HIS A 267 -63.64 50.60 23.64
C HIS A 267 -62.17 51.00 23.78
N ALA A 268 -61.81 51.68 24.87
CA ALA A 268 -60.41 52.03 25.17
C ALA A 268 -59.54 50.78 25.38
N LYS A 269 -60.07 49.75 26.05
CA LYS A 269 -59.39 48.46 26.25
C LYS A 269 -59.14 47.74 24.92
N LEU A 270 -60.15 47.67 24.05
CA LEU A 270 -60.05 47.04 22.73
C LEU A 270 -59.03 47.78 21.83
N LEU A 271 -59.01 49.12 21.89
CA LEU A 271 -57.99 49.92 21.19
C LEU A 271 -56.58 49.64 21.71
N ALA A 272 -56.40 49.52 23.02
CA ALA A 272 -55.10 49.18 23.61
C ALA A 272 -54.61 47.80 23.17
N GLU A 273 -55.50 46.80 23.15
CA GLU A 273 -55.22 45.44 22.67
C GLU A 273 -54.86 45.42 21.17
N THR A 274 -55.58 46.21 20.35
CA THR A 274 -55.28 46.35 18.91
C THR A 274 -53.89 46.97 18.69
N LEU A 275 -53.52 47.99 19.47
CA LEU A 275 -52.18 48.59 19.39
C LEU A 275 -51.09 47.63 19.85
N GLN A 276 -51.37 46.79 20.85
CA GLN A 276 -50.45 45.75 21.28
C GLN A 276 -50.23 44.70 20.18
N HIS A 277 -51.29 44.18 19.58
CA HIS A 277 -51.17 43.23 18.46
C HIS A 277 -50.46 43.85 17.27
N GLN A 278 -50.66 45.14 16.96
CA GLN A 278 -49.89 45.82 15.93
C GLN A 278 -48.39 45.87 16.23
N ARG A 279 -47.98 46.03 17.49
CA ARG A 279 -46.56 45.98 17.89
C ARG A 279 -45.99 44.57 17.77
N GLU A 280 -46.73 43.58 18.25
CA GLU A 280 -46.35 42.16 18.17
C GLU A 280 -46.19 41.71 16.72
N ILE A 281 -47.13 42.07 15.83
CA ILE A 281 -47.05 41.78 14.39
C ILE A 281 -45.82 42.42 13.77
N LYS A 282 -45.51 43.69 14.09
CA LYS A 282 -44.30 44.36 13.59
C LYS A 282 -43.03 43.68 14.09
N GLN A 283 -43.00 43.27 15.34
CA GLN A 283 -41.84 42.56 15.91
C GLN A 283 -41.65 41.18 15.26
N LEU A 284 -42.74 40.43 15.04
CA LEU A 284 -42.69 39.15 14.35
C LEU A 284 -42.26 39.33 12.88
N ALA A 285 -42.76 40.35 12.19
CA ALA A 285 -42.36 40.65 10.82
C ALA A 285 -40.85 40.93 10.69
N LEU A 286 -40.30 41.74 11.60
CA LEU A 286 -38.84 42.01 11.65
C LEU A 286 -38.04 40.73 11.91
N LYS A 287 -38.50 39.87 12.84
CA LYS A 287 -37.84 38.58 13.08
C LYS A 287 -37.90 37.66 11.86
N CYS A 288 -39.02 37.64 11.14
CA CYS A 288 -39.15 36.85 9.92
C CYS A 288 -38.17 37.33 8.83
N GLU A 289 -37.97 38.63 8.66
CA GLU A 289 -36.97 39.17 7.74
C GLU A 289 -35.55 38.77 8.17
N GLU A 290 -35.21 38.89 9.46
CA GLU A 290 -33.91 38.48 9.98
C GLU A 290 -33.63 36.99 9.76
N TYR A 291 -34.62 36.11 9.98
CA TYR A 291 -34.47 34.68 9.70
C TYR A 291 -34.37 34.38 8.20
N GLN A 292 -35.08 35.12 7.35
CA GLN A 292 -34.93 35.00 5.90
C GLN A 292 -33.52 35.37 5.45
N ASP A 293 -32.98 36.48 5.97
CA ASP A 293 -31.59 36.89 5.70
C ASP A 293 -30.58 35.86 6.22
N ARG A 294 -30.82 35.30 7.40
CA ARG A 294 -29.99 34.24 7.98
C ARG A 294 -29.99 33.00 7.10
N ILE A 295 -31.15 32.55 6.63
CA ILE A 295 -31.29 31.41 5.72
C ILE A 295 -30.57 31.69 4.41
N ALA A 296 -30.80 32.86 3.79
CA ALA A 296 -30.13 33.24 2.55
C ALA A 296 -28.60 33.36 2.69
N SER A 297 -28.09 33.68 3.89
CA SER A 297 -26.66 33.68 4.19
C SER A 297 -26.10 32.25 4.30
N LEU A 298 -26.84 31.35 4.96
CA LEU A 298 -26.46 29.95 5.14
C LEU A 298 -26.50 29.20 3.80
N GLU A 299 -27.49 29.46 2.96
CA GLU A 299 -27.57 28.92 1.59
C GLU A 299 -26.37 29.37 0.75
N ARG A 300 -25.97 30.64 0.85
CA ARG A 300 -24.75 31.14 0.19
C ARG A 300 -23.49 30.47 0.72
N GLN A 301 -23.39 30.23 2.03
CA GLN A 301 -22.26 29.51 2.63
C GLN A 301 -22.22 28.05 2.19
N LEU A 302 -23.37 27.38 2.13
CA LEU A 302 -23.50 26.02 1.61
C LEU A 302 -23.10 25.95 0.14
N ALA A 303 -23.59 26.86 -0.70
CA ALA A 303 -23.23 26.94 -2.11
C ALA A 303 -21.73 27.20 -2.33
N ALA A 304 -21.11 28.05 -1.50
CA ALA A 304 -19.67 28.29 -1.56
C ALA A 304 -18.85 27.06 -1.12
N SER A 305 -19.29 26.37 -0.06
CA SER A 305 -18.62 25.16 0.43
C SER A 305 -18.76 23.98 -0.55
N SER A 306 -19.94 23.82 -1.17
CA SER A 306 -20.20 22.77 -2.16
C SER A 306 -19.45 23.03 -3.46
N ALA A 307 -19.32 24.29 -3.90
CA ALA A 307 -18.51 24.66 -5.06
C ALA A 307 -17.01 24.39 -4.80
N PHE A 308 -16.50 24.67 -3.59
CA PHE A 308 -15.12 24.39 -3.22
C PHE A 308 -14.82 22.88 -3.22
N HIS A 309 -15.69 22.06 -2.62
CA HIS A 309 -15.57 20.60 -2.65
C HIS A 309 -15.77 20.03 -4.06
N ALA A 310 -16.76 20.48 -4.83
CA ALA A 310 -16.96 20.00 -6.20
C ALA A 310 -15.76 20.27 -7.10
N ASN A 311 -15.13 21.45 -6.98
CA ASN A 311 -13.95 21.80 -7.78
C ASN A 311 -12.70 21.01 -7.34
N GLY A 312 -12.55 20.74 -6.03
CA GLY A 312 -11.53 19.85 -5.49
C GLY A 312 -11.69 18.41 -5.98
N THR A 313 -12.91 17.86 -5.90
CA THR A 313 -13.23 16.50 -6.38
C THR A 313 -13.09 16.38 -7.89
N GLN A 314 -13.56 17.36 -8.67
CA GLN A 314 -13.40 17.38 -10.13
C GLN A 314 -11.92 17.42 -10.53
N ARG A 315 -11.11 18.26 -9.86
CA ARG A 315 -9.66 18.33 -10.11
C ARG A 315 -8.95 17.03 -9.71
N SER A 316 -9.35 16.42 -8.60
CA SER A 316 -8.83 15.13 -8.13
C SER A 316 -9.18 13.99 -9.09
N VAL A 317 -10.41 13.95 -9.62
CA VAL A 317 -10.85 12.93 -10.58
C VAL A 317 -10.15 13.11 -11.93
N ALA A 318 -10.00 14.35 -12.41
CA ALA A 318 -9.24 14.63 -13.63
C ALA A 318 -7.76 14.24 -13.51
N GLU A 319 -7.15 14.51 -12.35
CA GLU A 319 -5.77 14.09 -12.07
C GLU A 319 -5.65 12.55 -11.96
N ALA A 320 -6.63 11.89 -11.36
CA ALA A 320 -6.68 10.43 -11.27
C ALA A 320 -6.80 9.76 -12.66
N LEU A 321 -7.62 10.32 -13.55
CA LEU A 321 -7.73 9.85 -14.94
C LEU A 321 -6.42 10.01 -15.72
N ALA A 322 -5.77 11.17 -15.61
CA ALA A 322 -4.47 11.38 -16.24
C ALA A 322 -3.39 10.40 -15.74
N LYS A 323 -3.40 10.10 -14.43
CA LYS A 323 -2.53 9.06 -13.84
C LYS A 323 -2.89 7.66 -14.37
N GLN A 324 -4.17 7.35 -14.55
CA GLN A 324 -4.61 6.07 -15.09
C GLN A 324 -4.12 5.86 -16.54
N ASP A 325 -4.21 6.88 -17.39
CA ASP A 325 -3.69 6.82 -18.76
C ASP A 325 -2.17 6.61 -18.77
N ALA A 326 -1.44 7.35 -17.93
CA ALA A 326 0.00 7.17 -17.77
C ALA A 326 0.36 5.74 -17.33
N LEU A 327 -0.42 5.14 -16.42
CA LEU A 327 -0.24 3.74 -16.01
C LEU A 327 -0.54 2.76 -17.14
N GLN A 328 -1.58 3.00 -17.94
CA GLN A 328 -1.90 2.15 -19.09
C GLN A 328 -0.77 2.18 -20.14
N THR A 329 -0.21 3.35 -20.44
CA THR A 329 0.94 3.42 -21.36
C THR A 329 2.16 2.69 -20.82
N LYS A 330 2.43 2.77 -19.52
CA LYS A 330 3.52 2.00 -18.87
C LYS A 330 3.25 0.50 -18.93
N LYS A 331 2.02 0.05 -18.64
CA LYS A 331 1.63 -1.36 -18.75
C LYS A 331 1.78 -1.88 -20.18
N ALA A 332 1.39 -1.10 -21.18
CA ALA A 332 1.58 -1.47 -22.59
C ALA A 332 3.07 -1.58 -22.98
N LYS A 333 3.92 -0.70 -22.45
CA LYS A 333 5.38 -0.80 -22.65
C LYS A 333 5.96 -2.04 -21.97
N ILE A 334 5.53 -2.32 -20.73
CA ILE A 334 5.97 -3.50 -19.98
C ILE A 334 5.55 -4.77 -20.70
N SER A 335 4.30 -4.89 -21.14
CA SER A 335 3.83 -6.08 -21.87
C SER A 335 4.59 -6.29 -23.19
N ALA A 336 4.91 -5.19 -23.91
CA ALA A 336 5.74 -5.26 -25.11
C ALA A 336 7.17 -5.74 -24.80
N LEU A 337 7.76 -5.28 -23.69
CA LEU A 337 9.09 -5.72 -23.25
C LEU A 337 9.07 -7.17 -22.77
N GLU A 338 8.07 -7.57 -22.00
CA GLU A 338 7.89 -8.96 -21.56
C GLU A 338 7.72 -9.93 -22.73
N THR A 339 7.00 -9.52 -23.78
CA THR A 339 6.86 -10.33 -24.99
C THR A 339 8.20 -10.51 -25.68
N LYS A 340 9.03 -9.45 -25.74
CA LYS A 340 10.41 -9.54 -26.25
C LYS A 340 11.29 -10.43 -25.38
N ILE A 341 11.26 -10.27 -24.06
CA ILE A 341 12.04 -11.09 -23.13
C ILE A 341 11.65 -12.56 -23.24
N ARG A 342 10.36 -12.87 -23.35
CA ARG A 342 9.87 -14.23 -23.57
C ARG A 342 10.40 -14.83 -24.87
N ALA A 343 10.56 -14.05 -25.94
CA ALA A 343 11.16 -14.52 -27.19
C ALA A 343 12.65 -14.88 -27.04
N PHE A 344 13.35 -14.33 -26.05
CA PHE A 344 14.74 -14.66 -25.72
C PHE A 344 14.87 -15.68 -24.58
N HIS A 345 13.76 -16.24 -24.09
CA HIS A 345 13.78 -17.22 -23.00
C HIS A 345 14.52 -18.49 -23.45
N GLY A 346 15.67 -18.77 -22.84
CA GLY A 346 16.53 -19.92 -23.16
C GLY A 346 17.90 -19.54 -23.75
N LEU A 347 18.13 -18.26 -24.08
CA LEU A 347 19.48 -17.81 -24.45
C LEU A 347 20.31 -17.47 -23.20
N PRO A 348 21.60 -17.85 -23.16
CA PRO A 348 22.52 -17.41 -22.13
C PRO A 348 22.57 -15.88 -22.01
N PRO A 349 22.84 -15.33 -20.80
CA PRO A 349 22.96 -13.88 -20.59
C PRO A 349 24.16 -13.25 -21.31
N ASP A 350 25.14 -14.08 -21.72
CA ASP A 350 26.30 -13.65 -22.51
C ASP A 350 26.01 -13.72 -24.02
N LEU A 351 26.46 -12.68 -24.75
CA LEU A 351 26.18 -12.47 -26.17
C LEU A 351 26.94 -13.46 -27.07
N GLU A 352 28.14 -13.87 -26.68
CA GLU A 352 28.90 -14.89 -27.41
C GLU A 352 28.31 -16.29 -27.18
N ALA A 353 27.98 -16.64 -25.94
CA ALA A 353 27.29 -17.89 -25.61
C ALA A 353 25.91 -17.99 -26.31
N SER A 354 25.16 -16.89 -26.38
CA SER A 354 23.90 -16.77 -27.14
C SER A 354 24.09 -17.07 -28.63
N ARG A 355 25.13 -16.50 -29.27
CA ARG A 355 25.45 -16.76 -30.68
C ARG A 355 25.85 -18.22 -30.91
N ALA A 356 26.61 -18.81 -30.00
CA ALA A 356 27.03 -20.21 -30.10
C ALA A 356 25.81 -21.16 -30.06
N GLU A 357 24.85 -20.94 -29.17
CA GLU A 357 23.64 -21.77 -29.08
C GLU A 357 22.72 -21.60 -30.31
N VAL A 358 22.61 -20.37 -30.85
CA VAL A 358 21.88 -20.14 -32.12
C VAL A 358 22.52 -20.85 -33.29
N HIS A 359 23.86 -20.79 -33.42
CA HIS A 359 24.59 -21.50 -34.47
C HIS A 359 24.42 -23.02 -34.35
N ARG A 360 24.48 -23.54 -33.12
CA ARG A 360 24.19 -24.96 -32.86
C ARG A 360 22.79 -25.34 -33.34
N ALA A 361 21.76 -24.60 -32.90
CA ALA A 361 20.38 -24.86 -33.31
C ALA A 361 20.17 -24.77 -34.83
N GLN A 362 20.87 -23.85 -35.51
CA GLN A 362 20.86 -23.75 -36.98
C GLN A 362 21.47 -24.97 -37.65
N THR A 363 22.62 -25.46 -37.15
CA THR A 363 23.24 -26.67 -37.72
C THR A 363 22.36 -27.91 -37.56
N GLU A 364 21.66 -28.04 -36.43
CA GLU A 364 20.70 -29.12 -36.19
C GLU A 364 19.48 -29.00 -37.13
N LEU A 365 18.95 -27.79 -37.32
CA LEU A 365 17.85 -27.52 -38.26
C LEU A 365 18.24 -27.89 -39.69
N ASP A 366 19.41 -27.49 -40.15
CA ASP A 366 19.87 -27.78 -41.51
C ASP A 366 20.14 -29.27 -41.71
N ALA A 367 20.69 -29.96 -40.70
CA ALA A 367 20.80 -31.42 -40.71
C ALA A 367 19.42 -32.11 -40.82
N LEU A 368 18.41 -31.61 -40.10
CA LEU A 368 17.04 -32.10 -40.20
C LEU A 368 16.41 -31.82 -41.56
N LYS A 369 16.67 -30.65 -42.18
CA LYS A 369 16.21 -30.34 -43.55
C LYS A 369 16.83 -31.29 -44.57
N VAL A 370 18.14 -31.52 -44.52
CA VAL A 370 18.81 -32.47 -45.43
C VAL A 370 18.23 -33.88 -45.25
N LYS A 371 18.00 -34.32 -44.01
CA LYS A 371 17.37 -35.61 -43.74
C LYS A 371 15.93 -35.68 -44.26
N ARG A 372 15.15 -34.60 -44.08
CA ARG A 372 13.80 -34.47 -44.63
C ARG A 372 13.83 -34.58 -46.15
N ASP A 373 14.72 -33.86 -46.81
CA ASP A 373 14.81 -33.80 -48.28
C ASP A 373 15.24 -35.16 -48.85
N ALA A 374 16.20 -35.84 -48.22
CA ALA A 374 16.59 -37.20 -48.60
C ALA A 374 15.44 -38.22 -48.44
N LEU A 375 14.60 -38.07 -47.41
CA LEU A 375 13.40 -38.90 -47.25
C LEU A 375 12.33 -38.58 -48.31
N PHE A 376 12.15 -37.31 -48.66
CA PHE A 376 11.25 -36.91 -49.74
C PHE A 376 11.70 -37.45 -51.09
N GLU A 377 12.99 -37.34 -51.43
CA GLU A 377 13.55 -37.93 -52.66
C GLU A 377 13.33 -39.44 -52.70
N ARG A 378 13.46 -40.13 -51.55
CA ARG A 378 13.20 -41.58 -51.46
C ARG A 378 11.72 -41.97 -51.62
N MET A 379 10.79 -41.06 -51.35
CA MET A 379 9.34 -41.31 -51.48
C MET A 379 8.77 -40.90 -52.84
N GLY A 380 9.43 -40.00 -53.57
CA GLY A 380 8.97 -39.48 -54.87
C GLY A 380 9.68 -40.05 -56.09
N GLY A 381 10.68 -40.92 -55.92
CA GLY A 381 11.45 -41.57 -56.98
C GLY A 381 11.00 -42.99 -57.32
#